data_AF-A0A8H8JTA1-F1
#
_entry.id   AF-A0A8H8JTA1-F1
#
_cell.length_a   1.000
_cell.length_b   1.000
_cell.length_c   1.000
_cell.angle_alpha   90.00
_cell.angle_beta   90.00
_cell.angle_gamma   90.00
#
_symmetry.space_group_name_H-M   'P 1'
#
loop_
_entity.id
_entity.type
_entity.pdbx_description
1 polymer ?
#
loop_
_entity_poly.entity_id
_entity_poly.type
_entity_poly.pdbx_seq_one_letter_code
_entity_poly.pdbx_strand_id
1 'polypeptide(L)'
;MYLADSGKPDPHDEKAVWTLCGRYPTTWNIYQGNEDYNMYIIEQGDSGRVLDLFSANVPNNPKLCTYPKGDWVAWKRWRFERLSDDTGEVEIQARDQLISKYKDQLAAKDAEVVHLQKQLESQSQELNQLKHEVTQTSGNRGSFENQCFDLLLTELRMANRRYEDETAALRNRLDRFEHLASQASIPSLLLQFNTHFLR
;
A
#
# COMPACT_ATOMS: atom_id res chain seq x y z
N MET A 1 -13.94 2.88 -49.16
CA MET A 1 -14.24 1.75 -48.25
C MET A 1 -13.67 0.52 -48.94
N TYR A 2 -12.51 -0.05 -48.62
CA TYR A 2 -11.49 0.15 -47.58
C TYR A 2 -10.44 1.21 -47.97
N LEU A 3 -9.84 1.88 -46.99
CA LEU A 3 -8.66 2.73 -47.19
C LEU A 3 -7.45 1.79 -47.27
N ALA A 4 -6.86 1.67 -48.46
CA ALA A 4 -5.55 1.06 -48.60
C ALA A 4 -4.54 1.99 -47.93
N ASP A 5 -3.99 1.53 -46.80
CA ASP A 5 -2.81 2.13 -46.20
C ASP A 5 -1.69 2.05 -47.23
N SER A 6 -1.34 3.18 -47.83
CA SER A 6 -0.21 3.32 -48.74
C SER A 6 1.08 3.26 -47.92
N GLY A 7 1.33 2.09 -47.33
CA GLY A 7 2.57 1.75 -46.66
C GLY A 7 3.68 1.86 -47.69
N LYS A 8 4.72 2.62 -47.33
CA LYS A 8 5.96 2.71 -48.11
C LYS A 8 6.42 1.29 -48.49
N PRO A 9 6.91 1.07 -49.73
CA PRO A 9 7.46 -0.22 -50.09
C PRO A 9 8.53 -0.61 -49.08
N ASP A 10 8.44 -1.83 -48.55
CA ASP A 10 9.44 -2.38 -47.66
C ASP A 10 10.78 -2.40 -48.42
N PRO A 11 11.83 -1.69 -47.96
CA PRO A 11 13.11 -1.64 -48.65
C PRO A 11 13.77 -3.02 -48.82
N HIS A 12 13.22 -4.07 -48.20
CA HIS A 12 13.70 -5.43 -48.30
C HIS A 12 13.14 -6.25 -49.47
N ASP A 13 12.05 -5.81 -50.13
CA ASP A 13 11.29 -6.67 -51.05
C ASP A 13 12.01 -6.96 -52.40
N GLU A 14 12.90 -6.08 -52.87
CA GLU A 14 13.57 -6.24 -54.16
C GLU A 14 14.87 -7.09 -54.12
N LYS A 15 15.41 -7.42 -52.94
CA LYS A 15 16.77 -8.00 -52.81
C LYS A 15 16.86 -9.32 -52.05
N ALA A 16 15.76 -9.78 -51.45
CA ALA A 16 15.73 -11.07 -50.78
C ALA A 16 15.77 -12.20 -51.81
N VAL A 17 16.68 -13.17 -51.62
CA VAL A 17 16.68 -14.40 -52.42
C VAL A 17 16.34 -15.58 -51.53
N TRP A 18 15.32 -16.31 -51.95
CA TRP A 18 14.91 -17.56 -51.34
C TRP A 18 15.81 -18.67 -51.85
N THR A 19 16.52 -19.32 -50.95
CA THR A 19 17.38 -20.45 -51.31
C THR A 19 16.73 -21.74 -50.80
N LEU A 20 16.47 -22.68 -51.71
CA LEU A 20 15.96 -24.00 -51.35
C LEU A 20 17.09 -24.81 -50.69
N CYS A 21 16.88 -25.24 -49.44
CA CYS A 21 17.78 -26.16 -48.74
C CYS A 21 17.76 -27.54 -49.44
N GLY A 22 18.59 -27.72 -50.47
CA GLY A 22 18.71 -28.98 -51.21
C GLY A 22 19.63 -28.96 -52.43
N ARG A 23 19.90 -27.79 -53.02
CA ARG A 23 20.85 -27.64 -54.14
C ARG A 23 21.59 -26.31 -54.05
N TYR A 24 22.69 -26.31 -53.29
CA TYR A 24 23.51 -25.15 -52.96
C TYR A 24 22.80 -24.11 -52.07
N PRO A 25 23.49 -23.57 -51.04
CA PRO A 25 24.92 -23.69 -50.78
C PRO A 25 25.23 -24.95 -49.97
N THR A 26 26.33 -25.61 -50.31
CA THR A 26 26.87 -26.74 -49.52
C THR A 26 27.79 -26.28 -48.40
N THR A 27 28.09 -24.97 -48.32
CA THR A 27 29.06 -24.40 -47.38
C THR A 27 28.49 -23.14 -46.75
N TRP A 28 28.61 -23.04 -45.43
CA TRP A 28 28.21 -21.88 -44.64
C TRP A 28 29.40 -21.44 -43.80
N ASN A 29 29.74 -20.16 -43.87
CA ASN A 29 30.80 -19.56 -43.06
C ASN A 29 30.16 -18.92 -41.83
N ILE A 30 30.65 -19.26 -40.64
CA ILE A 30 30.12 -18.73 -39.37
C ILE A 30 31.17 -17.80 -38.77
N TYR A 31 30.83 -16.52 -38.64
CA TYR A 31 31.71 -15.49 -38.08
C TYR A 31 31.18 -15.05 -36.73
N GLN A 32 32.04 -15.01 -35.72
CA GLN A 32 31.71 -14.41 -34.44
C GLN A 32 31.76 -12.88 -34.56
N GLY A 33 30.78 -12.20 -33.96
CA GLY A 33 30.76 -10.73 -33.89
C GLY A 33 31.83 -10.16 -32.97
N ASN A 34 32.32 -8.97 -33.32
CA ASN A 34 33.40 -8.30 -32.58
C ASN A 34 32.95 -7.73 -31.22
N GLU A 35 31.65 -7.44 -31.03
CA GLU A 35 31.17 -6.65 -29.88
C GLU A 35 30.31 -7.45 -28.89
N ASP A 36 29.63 -8.50 -29.36
CA ASP A 36 28.73 -9.33 -28.55
C ASP A 36 29.28 -10.76 -28.47
N TYR A 37 29.81 -11.14 -27.31
CA TYR A 37 30.16 -12.53 -27.04
C TYR A 37 28.92 -13.41 -27.30
N ASN A 38 29.11 -14.49 -28.07
CA ASN A 38 28.08 -15.47 -28.43
C ASN A 38 27.04 -15.04 -29.49
N MET A 39 27.30 -13.99 -30.27
CA MET A 39 26.51 -13.67 -31.47
C MET A 39 27.32 -13.93 -32.74
N TYR A 40 26.65 -14.47 -33.76
CA TYR A 40 27.26 -14.94 -34.99
C TYR A 40 26.52 -14.43 -36.23
N ILE A 41 27.27 -14.26 -37.32
CA ILE A 41 26.75 -14.13 -38.67
C ILE A 41 26.99 -15.43 -39.42
N ILE A 42 25.98 -15.88 -40.16
CA ILE A 42 26.03 -17.08 -40.97
C ILE A 42 26.00 -16.65 -42.45
N GLU A 43 27.12 -16.76 -43.15
CA GLU A 43 27.28 -16.38 -44.55
C GLU A 43 27.18 -17.59 -45.47
N GLN A 44 26.45 -17.43 -46.57
CA GLN A 44 26.29 -18.44 -47.61
C GLN A 44 27.54 -18.49 -48.49
N GLY A 45 28.45 -19.45 -48.23
CA GLY A 45 29.71 -19.62 -48.94
C GLY A 45 30.44 -18.27 -49.17
N ASP A 46 30.82 -18.01 -50.42
CA ASP A 46 31.47 -16.75 -50.83
C ASP A 46 30.48 -15.78 -51.53
N SER A 47 29.18 -15.93 -51.29
CA SER A 47 28.16 -15.15 -52.00
C SER A 47 28.03 -13.70 -51.54
N GLY A 48 28.66 -13.31 -50.42
CA GLY A 48 28.45 -12.01 -49.79
C GLY A 48 27.05 -11.86 -49.17
N ARG A 49 26.28 -12.94 -49.05
CA ARG A 49 24.93 -12.96 -48.48
C ARG A 49 24.91 -13.73 -47.17
N VAL A 50 24.15 -13.24 -46.22
CA VAL A 50 24.03 -13.79 -44.87
C VAL A 50 22.60 -14.22 -44.57
N LEU A 51 22.46 -15.16 -43.64
CA LEU A 51 21.17 -15.62 -43.15
C LEU A 51 20.46 -14.48 -42.41
N ASP A 52 19.26 -14.17 -42.87
CA ASP A 52 18.45 -13.05 -42.43
C ASP A 52 17.05 -13.55 -42.03
N LEU A 53 16.57 -13.10 -40.87
CA LEU A 53 15.21 -13.33 -40.42
C LEU A 53 14.29 -12.29 -41.05
N PHE A 54 13.85 -12.57 -42.27
CA PHE A 54 12.93 -11.73 -43.02
C PHE A 54 11.58 -11.62 -42.31
N SER A 55 11.09 -10.38 -42.24
CA SER A 55 9.84 -10.05 -41.53
C SER A 55 9.86 -10.47 -40.06
N ALA A 56 10.95 -10.19 -39.33
CA ALA A 56 11.01 -10.38 -37.86
C ALA A 56 9.84 -9.74 -37.09
N ASN A 57 9.15 -8.78 -37.70
CA ASN A 57 7.98 -8.08 -37.16
C ASN A 57 6.63 -8.73 -37.48
N VAL A 58 6.56 -9.87 -38.19
CA VAL A 58 5.31 -10.59 -38.46
C VAL A 58 5.17 -11.73 -37.45
N PRO A 59 4.23 -11.64 -36.49
CA PRO A 59 3.98 -12.72 -35.55
C PRO A 59 3.58 -13.99 -36.29
N ASN A 60 4.14 -15.13 -35.86
CA ASN A 60 3.74 -16.49 -36.23
C ASN A 60 4.17 -17.05 -37.60
N ASN A 61 4.93 -16.31 -38.42
CA ASN A 61 5.53 -16.91 -39.62
C ASN A 61 6.78 -16.15 -40.10
N PRO A 62 7.82 -16.00 -39.25
CA PRO A 62 9.04 -15.36 -39.69
C PRO A 62 9.69 -16.23 -40.76
N LYS A 63 10.14 -15.61 -41.85
CA LYS A 63 10.73 -16.33 -42.98
C LYS A 63 12.25 -16.20 -42.91
N LEU A 64 12.96 -17.27 -43.21
CA LEU A 64 14.42 -17.22 -43.37
C LEU A 64 14.76 -16.95 -44.83
N CYS A 65 15.57 -15.93 -45.10
CA CYS A 65 16.09 -15.65 -46.43
C CYS A 65 17.60 -15.37 -46.37
N THR A 66 18.23 -15.18 -47.53
CA THR A 66 19.58 -14.64 -47.59
C THR A 66 19.57 -13.22 -48.14
N TYR A 67 20.28 -12.33 -47.44
CA TYR A 67 20.34 -10.91 -47.74
C TYR A 67 21.81 -10.44 -47.79
N PRO A 68 22.19 -9.42 -48.58
CA PRO A 68 23.55 -8.89 -48.55
C PRO A 68 24.06 -8.63 -47.13
N LYS A 69 25.31 -9.04 -46.85
CA LYS A 69 25.97 -8.97 -45.52
C LYS A 69 25.72 -7.63 -44.84
N GLY A 70 26.07 -6.53 -45.51
CA GLY A 70 25.71 -5.16 -45.11
C GLY A 70 25.97 -4.89 -43.62
N ASP A 71 25.10 -4.10 -43.01
CA ASP A 71 25.24 -3.67 -41.62
C ASP A 71 24.92 -4.79 -40.60
N TRP A 72 25.52 -4.66 -39.42
CA TRP A 72 25.35 -5.54 -38.25
C TRP A 72 24.00 -5.29 -37.56
N VAL A 73 22.92 -5.82 -38.13
CA VAL A 73 21.54 -5.61 -37.65
C VAL A 73 20.97 -6.83 -36.93
N ALA A 74 20.02 -6.60 -36.02
CA ALA A 74 19.50 -7.62 -35.10
C ALA A 74 19.01 -8.91 -35.79
N TRP A 75 18.28 -8.79 -36.90
CA TRP A 75 17.72 -9.93 -37.64
C TRP A 75 18.72 -10.71 -38.51
N LYS A 76 20.00 -10.30 -38.54
CA LYS A 76 21.11 -11.06 -39.15
C LYS A 76 22.02 -11.71 -38.13
N ARG A 77 21.75 -11.51 -36.83
CA ARG A 77 22.58 -12.02 -35.73
C ARG A 77 21.93 -13.26 -35.13
N TRP A 78 22.74 -14.30 -34.98
CA TRP A 78 22.31 -15.61 -34.51
C TRP A 78 23.04 -15.96 -33.23
N ARG A 79 22.32 -16.53 -32.27
CA ARG A 79 22.90 -17.13 -31.07
C ARG A 79 22.75 -18.63 -31.18
N PHE A 80 23.82 -19.38 -30.97
CA PHE A 80 23.75 -20.82 -30.84
C PHE A 80 23.59 -21.17 -29.37
N GLU A 81 22.56 -21.96 -29.08
CA GLU A 81 22.42 -22.63 -27.80
C GLU A 81 22.85 -24.08 -27.99
N ARG A 82 23.85 -24.50 -27.22
CA ARG A 82 24.28 -25.89 -27.22
C ARG A 82 23.18 -26.71 -26.54
N LEU A 83 22.59 -27.66 -27.27
CA LEU A 83 21.52 -28.53 -26.78
C LEU A 83 22.04 -29.87 -26.25
N SER A 84 23.28 -30.25 -26.62
CA SER A 84 23.93 -31.46 -26.17
C SER A 84 25.42 -31.46 -26.53
N ASP A 85 26.19 -32.39 -25.97
CA ASP A 85 27.49 -32.79 -26.50
C ASP A 85 27.37 -33.99 -27.45
N ASP A 86 28.46 -34.33 -28.15
CA ASP A 86 28.46 -35.42 -29.14
C ASP A 86 28.17 -36.81 -28.52
N THR A 87 28.04 -36.88 -27.20
CA THR A 87 27.72 -38.09 -26.41
C THR A 87 26.30 -38.09 -25.86
N GLY A 88 25.59 -36.95 -25.80
CA GLY A 88 24.20 -36.89 -25.30
C GLY A 88 24.05 -36.84 -23.77
N GLU A 89 25.13 -36.89 -22.99
CA GLU A 89 25.06 -37.26 -21.56
C GLU A 89 25.46 -36.14 -20.57
N VAL A 90 26.32 -35.20 -20.96
CA VAL A 90 26.95 -34.29 -19.97
C VAL A 90 26.01 -33.20 -19.46
N GLU A 91 25.00 -32.81 -20.25
CA GLU A 91 24.11 -31.71 -19.86
C GLU A 91 23.03 -32.13 -18.85
N ILE A 92 22.64 -33.41 -18.83
CA ILE A 92 21.62 -33.93 -17.90
C ILE A 92 22.16 -33.94 -16.47
N GLN A 93 23.38 -34.43 -16.26
CA GLN A 93 23.97 -34.47 -14.91
C GLN A 93 24.23 -33.06 -14.35
N ALA A 94 24.68 -32.13 -15.19
CA ALA A 94 24.87 -30.73 -14.78
C ALA A 94 23.53 -30.05 -14.44
N ARG A 95 22.47 -30.32 -15.22
CA ARG A 95 21.11 -29.84 -14.92
C ARG A 95 20.53 -30.47 -13.67
N ASP A 96 20.70 -31.78 -13.45
CA ASP A 96 20.20 -32.47 -12.26
C ASP A 96 20.87 -31.96 -10.98
N GLN A 97 22.18 -31.69 -11.02
CA GLN A 97 22.90 -31.05 -9.93
C GLN A 97 22.39 -29.62 -9.67
N LEU A 98 22.12 -28.85 -10.73
CA LEU A 98 21.54 -27.52 -10.62
C LEU A 98 20.11 -27.56 -10.02
N ILE A 99 19.28 -28.50 -10.48
CA ILE A 99 17.93 -28.72 -9.99
C ILE A 99 17.95 -29.13 -8.52
N SER A 100 18.85 -30.03 -8.12
CA SER A 100 19.02 -30.42 -6.72
C SER A 100 19.40 -29.21 -5.86
N LYS A 101 20.38 -28.41 -6.30
CA LYS A 101 20.81 -27.21 -5.60
C LYS A 101 19.68 -26.19 -5.45
N TYR A 102 18.87 -25.98 -6.50
CA TYR A 102 17.73 -25.08 -6.42
C TYR A 102 16.60 -25.62 -5.54
N LYS A 103 16.37 -26.94 -5.53
CA LYS A 103 15.42 -27.57 -4.60
C LYS A 103 15.84 -27.36 -3.14
N ASP A 104 17.12 -27.53 -2.83
CA ASP A 104 17.64 -27.32 -1.49
C ASP A 104 17.51 -25.85 -1.06
N GLN A 105 17.82 -24.91 -1.96
CA GLN A 105 17.64 -23.48 -1.72
C GLN A 105 16.16 -23.12 -1.53
N LEU A 106 15.27 -23.71 -2.31
CA LEU A 106 13.83 -23.49 -2.18
C LEU A 106 13.31 -24.02 -0.84
N ALA A 107 13.71 -25.24 -0.45
CA ALA A 107 13.35 -25.82 0.84
C ALA A 107 13.85 -24.97 2.03
N ALA A 108 15.07 -24.42 1.94
CA ALA A 108 15.59 -23.50 2.94
C ALA A 108 14.78 -22.20 3.02
N LYS A 109 14.36 -21.66 1.87
CA LYS A 109 13.53 -20.46 1.81
C LYS A 109 12.11 -20.70 2.30
N ASP A 110 11.51 -21.84 2.01
CA ASP A 110 10.21 -22.23 2.55
C ASP A 110 10.25 -22.34 4.08
N ALA A 111 11.32 -22.91 4.63
CA ALA A 111 11.51 -22.95 6.09
C ALA A 111 11.64 -21.55 6.71
N GLU A 112 12.35 -20.64 6.05
CA GLU A 112 12.48 -19.23 6.46
C GLU A 112 11.11 -18.52 6.43
N VAL A 113 10.31 -18.72 5.38
CA VAL A 113 8.96 -18.16 5.25
C VAL A 113 8.06 -18.66 6.37
N VAL A 114 8.04 -19.96 6.65
CA VAL A 114 7.24 -20.54 7.76
C VAL A 114 7.66 -19.95 9.10
N HIS A 115 8.96 -19.76 9.32
CA HIS A 115 9.46 -19.14 10.55
C HIS A 115 8.99 -17.68 10.69
N LEU A 116 9.10 -16.87 9.62
CA LEU A 116 8.64 -15.49 9.61
C LEU A 116 7.12 -15.38 9.79
N GLN A 117 6.33 -16.28 9.20
CA GLN A 117 4.88 -16.33 9.39
C GLN A 117 4.52 -16.56 10.86
N LYS A 118 5.19 -17.49 11.54
CA LYS A 118 4.97 -17.72 12.98
C LYS A 118 5.30 -16.49 13.83
N GLN A 119 6.39 -15.78 13.51
CA GLN A 119 6.73 -14.54 14.19
C GLN A 119 5.66 -13.46 13.99
N LEU A 120 5.17 -13.31 12.75
CA LEU A 120 4.11 -12.36 12.43
C LEU A 120 2.81 -12.68 13.17
N GLU A 121 2.43 -13.95 13.26
CA GLU A 121 1.27 -14.40 14.03
C GLU A 121 1.42 -14.08 15.52
N SER A 122 2.60 -14.34 16.10
CA SER A 122 2.90 -14.00 17.49
C SER A 122 2.78 -12.49 17.76
N GLN A 123 3.39 -11.67 16.89
CA GLN A 123 3.32 -10.21 17.01
C GLN A 123 1.90 -9.69 16.83
N SER A 124 1.13 -10.28 15.92
CA SER A 124 -0.28 -9.93 15.71
C SER A 124 -1.12 -10.24 16.95
N GLN A 125 -0.89 -11.38 17.60
CA GLN A 125 -1.56 -11.72 18.86
C GLN A 125 -1.21 -10.73 19.97
N GLU A 126 0.07 -10.38 20.12
CA GLU A 126 0.53 -9.40 21.10
C GLU A 126 -0.09 -8.01 20.86
N LEU A 127 -0.11 -7.54 19.61
CA LEU A 127 -0.78 -6.28 19.24
C LEU A 127 -2.27 -6.29 19.56
N ASN A 128 -2.96 -7.41 19.33
CA ASN A 128 -4.38 -7.53 19.66
C ASN A 128 -4.62 -7.50 21.18
N GLN A 129 -3.73 -8.12 21.97
CA GLN A 129 -3.79 -8.06 23.43
C GLN A 129 -3.57 -6.63 23.94
N LEU A 130 -2.51 -5.95 23.48
CA LEU A 130 -2.22 -4.56 23.79
C LEU A 130 -3.39 -3.63 23.41
N LYS A 131 -3.97 -3.83 22.22
CA LYS A 131 -5.13 -3.05 21.77
C LYS A 131 -6.34 -3.27 22.69
N HIS A 132 -6.57 -4.50 23.14
CA HIS A 132 -7.63 -4.80 24.08
C HIS A 132 -7.42 -4.09 25.42
N GLU A 133 -6.20 -4.14 25.95
CA GLU A 133 -5.82 -3.47 27.21
C GLU A 133 -5.98 -1.95 27.13
N VAL A 134 -5.54 -1.32 26.04
CA VAL A 134 -5.74 0.12 25.80
C VAL A 134 -7.23 0.47 25.72
N THR A 135 -8.04 -0.37 25.09
CA THR A 135 -9.49 -0.15 24.99
C THR A 135 -10.17 -0.28 26.35
N GLN A 136 -9.78 -1.27 27.16
CA GLN A 136 -10.32 -1.43 28.51
C GLN A 136 -9.91 -0.27 29.44
N THR A 137 -8.63 0.10 29.45
CA THR A 137 -8.11 1.18 30.30
C THR A 137 -8.71 2.53 29.95
N SER A 138 -8.84 2.84 28.65
CA SER A 138 -9.50 4.07 28.19
C SER A 138 -10.99 4.10 28.54
N GLY A 139 -11.71 2.98 28.39
CA GLY A 139 -13.11 2.87 28.82
C GLY A 139 -13.30 3.03 30.33
N ASN A 140 -12.44 2.40 31.12
CA ASN A 140 -12.46 2.50 32.59
C ASN A 140 -12.16 3.94 33.05
N ARG A 141 -11.21 4.61 32.39
CA ARG A 141 -10.89 6.01 32.68
C ARG A 141 -12.08 6.93 32.41
N GLY A 142 -12.74 6.79 31.25
CA GLY A 142 -13.93 7.59 30.94
C GLY A 142 -15.09 7.33 31.92
N SER A 143 -15.30 6.08 32.33
CA SER A 143 -16.29 5.71 33.34
C SER A 143 -16.00 6.36 34.70
N PHE A 144 -14.75 6.33 35.14
CA PHE A 144 -14.32 6.95 36.39
C PHE A 144 -14.45 8.47 36.36
N GLU A 145 -14.04 9.11 35.26
CA GLU A 145 -14.18 10.56 35.07
C GLU A 145 -15.66 10.97 35.12
N ASN A 146 -16.56 10.24 34.44
CA ASN A 146 -17.99 10.50 34.48
C ASN A 146 -18.58 10.33 35.88
N GLN A 147 -18.23 9.26 36.61
CA GLN A 147 -18.68 9.07 37.99
C GLN A 147 -18.21 10.20 38.92
N CYS A 148 -16.98 10.68 38.74
CA CYS A 148 -16.44 11.78 39.53
C CYS A 148 -17.20 13.09 39.26
N PHE A 149 -17.49 13.39 37.98
CA PHE A 149 -18.30 14.53 37.60
C PHE A 149 -19.73 14.45 38.15
N ASP A 150 -20.37 13.28 38.08
CA ASP A 150 -21.73 13.08 38.60
C ASP A 150 -21.79 13.28 40.12
N LEU A 151 -20.78 12.79 40.84
CA LEU A 151 -20.68 12.98 42.29
C LEU A 151 -20.54 14.47 42.64
N LEU A 152 -19.61 15.16 41.96
CA LEU A 152 -19.37 16.59 42.16
C LEU A 152 -20.62 17.41 41.84
N LEU A 153 -21.31 17.09 40.75
CA LEU A 153 -22.54 17.78 40.34
C LEU A 153 -23.67 17.57 41.35
N THR A 154 -23.74 16.37 41.94
CA THR A 154 -24.72 16.04 42.99
C THR A 154 -24.44 16.83 44.26
N GLU A 155 -23.18 16.93 44.70
CA GLU A 155 -22.79 17.76 45.85
C GLU A 155 -23.13 19.25 45.61
N LEU A 156 -22.83 19.77 44.42
CA LEU A 156 -23.09 21.15 44.05
C LEU A 156 -24.61 21.46 44.07
N ARG A 157 -25.43 20.54 43.58
CA ARG A 157 -26.90 20.64 43.64
C ARG A 157 -27.41 20.63 45.08
N MET A 158 -26.87 19.75 45.93
CA MET A 158 -27.25 19.71 47.35
C MET A 158 -26.86 21.00 48.08
N ALA A 159 -25.66 21.53 47.80
CA ALA A 159 -25.20 22.78 48.38
C ALA A 159 -26.08 23.96 47.95
N ASN A 160 -26.41 24.08 46.66
CA ASN A 160 -27.33 25.11 46.17
C ASN A 160 -28.70 25.02 46.83
N ARG A 161 -29.25 23.81 46.98
CA ARG A 161 -30.54 23.63 47.65
C ARG A 161 -30.51 24.13 49.10
N ARG A 162 -29.42 23.87 49.83
CA ARG A 162 -29.24 24.38 51.19
C ARG A 162 -29.20 25.91 51.22
N TYR A 163 -28.48 26.53 50.27
CA TYR A 163 -28.46 27.99 50.16
C TYR A 163 -29.84 28.56 49.82
N GLU A 164 -30.58 27.91 48.91
CA GLU A 164 -31.96 28.31 48.58
C GLU A 164 -32.87 28.23 49.81
N ASP A 165 -32.83 27.13 50.57
CA ASP A 165 -33.60 26.96 51.80
C ASP A 165 -33.25 28.03 52.86
N GLU A 166 -31.96 28.33 53.02
CA GLU A 166 -31.48 29.37 53.93
C GLU A 166 -31.97 30.77 53.50
N THR A 167 -31.90 31.10 52.21
CA THR A 167 -32.41 32.39 51.71
C THR A 167 -33.92 32.51 51.89
N ALA A 168 -34.67 31.43 51.69
CA ALA A 168 -36.11 31.39 51.94
C ALA A 168 -36.43 31.57 53.43
N ALA A 169 -35.66 30.93 54.32
CA ALA A 169 -35.80 31.11 55.76
C ALA A 169 -35.48 32.55 56.19
N LEU A 170 -34.41 33.16 55.66
CA LEU A 170 -34.05 34.55 55.93
C LEU A 170 -35.11 35.53 55.43
N ARG A 171 -35.67 35.32 54.22
CA ARG A 171 -36.79 36.12 53.70
C ARG A 171 -38.01 36.06 54.61
N ASN A 172 -38.43 34.86 55.02
CA ASN A 172 -39.54 34.71 55.97
C ASN A 172 -39.30 35.43 57.30
N ARG A 173 -38.06 35.44 57.79
CA ARG A 173 -37.70 36.18 59.02
C ARG A 173 -37.78 37.69 58.79
N LEU A 174 -37.31 38.17 57.64
CA LEU A 174 -37.41 39.58 57.24
C LEU A 174 -38.86 40.03 57.15
N ASP A 175 -39.72 39.30 56.45
CA ASP A 175 -41.15 39.61 56.31
C ASP A 175 -41.85 39.71 57.68
N ARG A 176 -41.49 38.82 58.62
CA ARG A 176 -41.97 38.90 60.01
C ARG A 176 -41.49 40.16 60.72
N PHE A 177 -40.21 40.53 60.56
CA PHE A 177 -39.69 41.76 61.15
C PHE A 177 -40.36 43.00 60.56
N GLU A 178 -40.57 43.05 59.24
CA GLU A 178 -41.29 44.13 58.57
C GLU A 178 -42.73 44.23 59.06
N HIS A 179 -43.42 43.08 59.21
CA HIS A 179 -44.76 43.04 59.77
C HIS A 179 -44.81 43.59 61.20
N LEU A 180 -43.90 43.14 62.09
CA LEU A 180 -43.82 43.63 63.45
C LEU A 180 -43.47 45.13 63.53
N ALA A 181 -42.55 45.61 62.68
CA ALA A 181 -42.21 47.02 62.59
C ALA A 181 -43.39 47.88 62.14
N SER A 182 -44.17 47.40 61.16
CA SER A 182 -45.40 48.09 60.71
C SER A 182 -46.48 48.14 61.80
N GLN A 183 -46.59 47.11 62.66
CA GLN A 183 -47.49 47.11 63.81
C GLN A 183 -47.00 48.04 64.94
N ALA A 184 -45.69 48.16 65.15
CA ALA A 184 -45.11 49.06 66.15
C ALA A 184 -45.18 50.54 65.72
N SER A 185 -45.28 50.80 64.41
CA SER A 185 -45.52 52.14 63.85
C SER A 185 -47.00 52.54 63.95
N ILE A 186 -47.52 52.60 65.17
CA ILE A 186 -48.78 53.30 65.46
C ILE A 186 -48.49 54.80 65.41
N PRO A 187 -49.30 55.64 64.72
CA PRO A 187 -49.17 57.09 64.79
C PRO A 187 -49.24 57.52 66.25
N SER A 188 -48.32 58.38 66.67
CA SER A 188 -48.29 59.03 67.98
C SER A 188 -49.64 59.72 68.26
N LEU A 189 -50.58 58.97 68.83
CA LEU A 189 -51.73 59.48 69.55
C LEU A 189 -51.41 59.30 71.03
N LEU A 190 -51.53 60.41 71.76
CA LEU A 190 -51.30 60.58 73.19
C LEU A 190 -49.88 60.97 73.62
N LEU A 191 -49.52 62.21 73.30
CA LEU A 191 -48.91 63.11 74.29
C LEU A 191 -49.89 64.24 74.61
N GLN A 192 -51.04 63.87 75.21
CA GLN A 192 -51.87 64.80 75.97
C GLN A 192 -51.98 64.24 77.39
N PHE A 193 -50.99 64.54 78.22
CA PHE A 193 -51.20 64.56 79.66
C PHE A 193 -50.44 65.74 80.27
N ASN A 194 -51.23 66.62 80.87
CA ASN A 194 -50.92 67.53 81.96
C ASN A 194 -49.84 68.60 81.76
N THR A 195 -50.31 69.78 81.39
CA THR A 195 -49.80 71.01 81.97
C THR A 195 -50.94 71.81 82.62
N HIS A 196 -50.68 72.20 83.87
CA HIS A 196 -51.31 73.28 84.65
C HIS A 196 -52.54 72.96 85.52
N PHE A 197 -52.22 72.33 86.65
CA PHE A 197 -52.57 72.86 87.98
C PHE A 197 -51.88 74.23 88.15
N LEU A 198 -52.63 75.31 88.37
CA LEU A 198 -52.33 76.42 89.30
C LEU A 198 -53.42 77.52 89.21
N ARG A 199 -54.17 77.63 90.31
CA ARG A 199 -54.99 78.74 90.84
C ARG A 199 -56.11 79.33 89.99
#